data_AF-A0A9D5R6W0-F1
#
_entry.id   AF-A0A9D5R6W0-F1
#
_cell.length_a   1.000
_cell.length_b   1.000
_cell.length_c   1.000
_cell.angle_alpha   90.00
_cell.angle_beta   90.00
_cell.angle_gamma   90.00
#
_symmetry.space_group_name_H-M   'P 1'
#
loop_
_entity.id
_entity.type
_entity.pdbx_description
1 polymer ?
#
loop_
_entity_poly.entity_id
_entity_poly.type
_entity_poly.pdbx_seq_one_letter_code
_entity_poly.pdbx_strand_id
1 'polypeptide(L)'
;MKKLKFLAFLMMGIVACFGLTSCGDDDDDEPGDESSVVGTWEVKYYDDEEGCGNITETVEFKADGSCSTTHRCEDPYEPVVKSKGTYVVLGDPEDGCYIRMRLMFDDEPGVYETVQMYVKRQGNKLIMYNDYGDTLTFTRK
;
A
#
# COMPACT_ATOMS: atom_id res chain seq x y z
N MET A 1 -0.59 -29.73 -0.96
CA MET A 1 -1.81 -29.14 -0.38
C MET A 1 -1.54 -28.74 1.05
N LYS A 2 -1.37 -27.44 1.27
CA LYS A 2 -1.62 -26.68 2.50
C LYS A 2 -1.57 -25.22 2.06
N LYS A 3 -2.64 -24.82 1.35
CA LYS A 3 -2.88 -23.43 0.97
C LYS A 3 -3.32 -22.69 2.24
N LEU A 4 -2.37 -22.35 3.10
CA LEU A 4 -2.65 -21.53 4.28
C LEU A 4 -2.42 -20.07 3.88
N LYS A 5 -3.53 -19.35 3.65
CA LYS A 5 -3.83 -18.07 4.30
C LYS A 5 -2.75 -16.97 4.32
N PHE A 6 -1.98 -16.76 3.24
CA PHE A 6 -1.00 -15.65 3.16
C PHE A 6 -1.63 -14.28 2.85
N LEU A 7 -2.72 -14.00 3.56
CA LEU A 7 -3.73 -13.04 3.15
C LEU A 7 -4.32 -12.31 4.35
N ALA A 8 -3.60 -12.27 5.46
CA ALA A 8 -4.11 -11.65 6.69
C ALA A 8 -3.86 -10.14 6.73
N PHE A 9 -2.88 -9.61 5.99
CA PHE A 9 -2.57 -8.18 6.05
C PHE A 9 -3.22 -7.34 4.95
N LEU A 10 -3.79 -7.98 3.91
CA LEU A 10 -4.29 -7.29 2.71
C LEU A 10 -5.74 -7.60 2.34
N MET A 11 -6.31 -8.70 2.86
CA MET A 11 -7.74 -8.97 2.72
C MET A 11 -8.51 -8.63 3.99
N MET A 12 -9.19 -7.48 3.98
CA MET A 12 -10.61 -7.42 4.32
C MET A 12 -11.21 -6.09 3.83
N GLY A 13 -11.39 -5.95 2.52
CA GLY A 13 -12.15 -4.85 1.95
C GLY A 13 -13.62 -4.91 2.40
N ILE A 14 -13.98 -4.14 3.42
CA ILE A 14 -15.39 -3.91 3.76
C ILE A 14 -15.92 -2.82 2.84
N VAL A 15 -16.80 -3.24 1.93
CA VAL A 15 -17.74 -2.38 1.20
C VAL A 15 -18.64 -1.68 2.22
N ALA A 16 -18.30 -0.45 2.56
CA ALA A 16 -19.24 0.50 3.15
C ALA A 16 -19.52 1.59 2.11
N CYS A 17 -20.51 1.31 1.25
CA CYS A 17 -21.13 2.30 0.40
C CYS A 17 -21.85 3.34 1.29
N PHE A 18 -21.14 4.35 1.76
CA PHE A 18 -21.75 5.60 2.21
C PHE A 18 -21.44 6.68 1.19
N GLY A 19 -22.51 7.21 0.61
CA GLY A 19 -22.49 8.07 -0.56
C GLY A 19 -21.72 9.37 -0.31
N LEU A 20 -20.80 9.67 -1.21
CA LEU A 20 -20.33 11.02 -1.43
C LEU A 20 -21.37 11.73 -2.30
N THR A 21 -22.23 12.47 -1.63
CA THR A 21 -22.98 13.56 -2.24
C THR A 21 -22.05 14.74 -2.47
N SER A 22 -22.19 15.34 -3.65
CA SER A 22 -21.72 16.66 -4.05
C SER A 22 -20.23 16.80 -4.36
N CYS A 23 -19.89 16.58 -5.64
CA CYS A 23 -19.01 17.52 -6.33
C CYS A 23 -19.62 18.92 -6.16
N GLY A 24 -18.95 19.77 -5.38
CA GLY A 24 -19.05 21.20 -5.59
C GLY A 24 -18.20 21.53 -6.80
N ASP A 25 -18.83 22.14 -7.81
CA ASP A 25 -18.20 22.84 -8.93
C ASP A 25 -17.23 23.92 -8.43
N ASP A 26 -16.31 24.30 -9.32
CA ASP A 26 -15.41 25.46 -9.29
C ASP A 26 -14.25 25.40 -8.29
N ASP A 27 -13.08 24.98 -8.78
CA ASP A 27 -12.06 25.96 -9.16
C ASP A 27 -10.90 25.29 -9.95
N ASP A 28 -10.43 26.05 -10.94
CA ASP A 28 -9.27 25.78 -11.79
C ASP A 28 -7.99 25.59 -10.96
N ASP A 29 -7.62 24.34 -10.70
CA ASP A 29 -6.24 23.98 -10.39
C ASP A 29 -5.73 23.00 -11.45
N GLU A 30 -4.90 23.51 -12.35
CA GLU A 30 -3.96 22.68 -13.11
C GLU A 30 -3.29 21.68 -12.13
N PRO A 31 -3.15 20.38 -12.45
CA PRO A 31 -2.44 19.47 -11.58
C PRO A 31 -0.93 19.76 -11.68
N GLY A 32 -0.50 20.82 -11.01
CA GLY A 32 0.89 21.10 -10.70
C GLY A 32 1.36 20.19 -9.56
N ASP A 33 2.56 19.67 -9.76
CA ASP A 33 3.50 19.17 -8.76
C ASP A 33 3.31 17.79 -8.13
N GLU A 34 4.40 17.00 -8.27
CA GLU A 34 4.92 16.04 -7.30
C GLU A 34 3.92 15.46 -6.30
N SER A 35 3.20 14.39 -6.66
CA SER A 35 2.51 13.59 -5.64
C SER A 35 3.55 13.09 -4.63
N SER A 36 3.50 13.63 -3.40
CA SER A 36 4.63 13.66 -2.45
C SER A 36 5.09 12.29 -1.94
N VAL A 37 4.34 11.22 -2.25
CA VAL A 37 4.70 9.82 -1.95
C VAL A 37 5.45 9.11 -3.07
N VAL A 38 5.61 9.70 -4.26
CA VAL A 38 6.33 9.11 -5.39
C VAL A 38 7.74 8.69 -4.97
N GLY A 39 8.10 7.46 -5.30
CA GLY A 39 9.36 6.84 -4.95
C GLY A 39 9.21 5.37 -4.57
N THR A 40 10.34 4.77 -4.23
CA THR A 40 10.43 3.41 -3.70
C THR A 40 10.70 3.48 -2.20
N TRP A 41 9.92 2.72 -1.45
CA TRP A 41 9.96 2.68 0.01
C TRP A 41 10.13 1.23 0.47
N GLU A 42 11.02 0.99 1.43
CA GLU A 42 11.36 -0.33 1.93
C GLU A 42 11.21 -0.36 3.45
N VAL A 43 10.64 -1.44 3.98
CA VAL A 43 10.64 -1.75 5.41
C VAL A 43 11.16 -3.16 5.61
N LYS A 44 11.89 -3.36 6.70
CA LYS A 44 12.33 -4.67 7.15
C LYS A 44 11.90 -4.87 8.59
N TYR A 45 11.31 -6.01 8.88
CA TYR A 45 10.87 -6.36 10.23
C TYR A 45 10.97 -7.88 10.44
N TYR A 46 10.73 -8.33 11.66
CA TYR A 46 10.74 -9.74 12.02
C TYR A 46 9.34 -10.16 12.46
N ASP A 47 8.86 -11.29 11.94
CA ASP A 47 7.56 -11.88 12.25
C ASP A 47 7.71 -13.40 12.43
N ASP A 48 7.49 -13.88 13.67
CA ASP A 48 7.53 -15.30 14.02
C ASP A 48 6.15 -15.96 14.04
N GLU A 49 5.05 -15.23 13.91
CA GLU A 49 3.71 -15.80 13.92
C GLU A 49 3.44 -16.61 12.64
N GLU A 50 3.92 -16.12 11.51
CA GLU A 50 3.78 -16.80 10.21
C GLU A 50 4.97 -17.71 9.87
N GLY A 51 5.97 -17.78 10.76
CA GLY A 51 7.18 -18.58 10.55
C GLY A 51 8.10 -18.07 9.44
N CYS A 52 7.92 -16.82 9.01
CA CYS A 52 8.68 -16.16 7.93
C CYS A 52 9.98 -15.48 8.40
N GLY A 53 10.15 -15.32 9.71
CA GLY A 53 11.36 -14.74 10.29
C GLY A 53 11.55 -13.30 9.83
N ASN A 54 12.68 -13.01 9.17
CA ASN A 54 12.93 -11.67 8.64
C ASN A 54 12.11 -11.44 7.36
N ILE A 55 11.39 -10.33 7.30
CA ILE A 55 10.56 -9.93 6.16
C ILE A 55 11.10 -8.62 5.61
N THR A 56 11.20 -8.55 4.27
CA THR A 56 11.41 -7.30 3.53
C THR A 56 10.17 -7.00 2.70
N GLU A 57 9.57 -5.83 2.91
CA GLU A 57 8.50 -5.31 2.07
C GLU A 57 8.97 -4.07 1.31
N THR A 58 8.47 -3.92 0.08
CA THR A 58 8.73 -2.74 -0.75
C THR A 58 7.44 -2.27 -1.39
N VAL A 59 7.25 -0.95 -1.43
CA VAL A 59 6.19 -0.30 -2.21
C VAL A 59 6.80 0.75 -3.12
N GLU A 60 6.37 0.78 -4.37
CA GLU A 60 6.73 1.80 -5.35
C GLU A 60 5.49 2.56 -5.79
N PHE A 61 5.55 3.89 -5.71
CA PHE A 61 4.55 4.80 -6.25
C PHE A 61 5.20 5.61 -7.38
N LYS A 62 4.62 5.57 -8.58
CA LYS A 62 5.13 6.28 -9.75
C LYS A 62 4.26 7.50 -10.07
N ALA A 63 4.89 8.54 -10.61
CA ALA A 63 4.19 9.79 -10.95
C ALA A 63 3.03 9.61 -11.95
N ASP A 64 2.99 8.51 -12.69
CA ASP A 64 1.89 8.16 -13.61
C ASP A 64 0.66 7.55 -12.92
N GLY A 65 0.66 7.46 -11.58
CA GLY A 65 -0.42 6.85 -10.80
C GLY A 65 -0.36 5.32 -10.74
N SER A 66 0.70 4.69 -11.27
CA SER A 66 0.92 3.25 -11.10
C SER A 66 1.69 2.93 -9.81
N CYS A 67 1.43 1.76 -9.24
CA CYS A 67 2.14 1.27 -8.07
C CYS A 67 2.50 -0.22 -8.18
N SER A 68 3.45 -0.64 -7.35
CA SER A 68 3.76 -2.06 -7.14
C SER A 68 4.16 -2.34 -5.72
N THR A 69 3.92 -3.57 -5.26
CA THR A 69 4.39 -4.05 -3.95
C THR A 69 5.15 -5.36 -4.08
N THR A 70 6.07 -5.60 -3.15
CA THR A 70 6.69 -6.91 -2.97
C THR A 70 6.75 -7.26 -1.50
N HIS A 71 6.43 -8.52 -1.19
CA HIS A 71 6.60 -9.11 0.14
C HIS A 71 7.55 -10.31 0.01
N ARG A 72 8.59 -10.34 0.84
CA ARG A 72 9.63 -11.38 0.85
C ARG A 72 9.92 -11.84 2.26
N CYS A 73 9.69 -13.11 2.54
CA CYS A 73 10.28 -13.79 3.69
C CYS A 73 11.73 -14.20 3.37
N GLU A 74 12.66 -13.88 4.27
CA GLU A 74 14.07 -14.20 4.12
C GLU A 74 14.43 -15.54 4.80
N ASP A 75 13.68 -15.99 5.82
CA ASP A 75 13.95 -17.25 6.54
C ASP A 75 12.70 -17.93 7.13
N PRO A 76 12.24 -19.08 6.61
CA PRO A 76 12.79 -19.79 5.47
C PRO A 76 12.54 -19.03 4.18
N TYR A 77 13.41 -19.24 3.19
CA TYR A 77 13.25 -18.61 1.88
C TYR A 77 11.95 -19.11 1.20
N GLU A 78 10.96 -18.23 1.11
CA GLU A 78 9.69 -18.46 0.43
C GLU A 78 9.64 -17.66 -0.91
N PRO A 79 8.76 -18.03 -1.86
CA PRO A 79 8.59 -17.28 -3.10
C PRO A 79 8.12 -15.86 -2.81
N VAL A 80 8.69 -14.89 -3.53
CA VAL A 80 8.33 -13.47 -3.42
C VAL A 80 6.91 -13.26 -3.94
N VAL A 81 6.04 -12.74 -3.09
CA VAL A 81 4.71 -12.28 -3.50
C VAL A 81 4.84 -10.87 -4.06
N LYS A 82 4.22 -10.62 -5.21
CA LYS A 82 4.25 -9.31 -5.87
C LYS A 82 2.86 -8.90 -6.28
N SER A 83 2.63 -7.60 -6.28
CA SER A 83 1.43 -7.02 -6.84
C SER A 83 1.75 -5.78 -7.66
N LYS A 84 0.85 -5.46 -8.60
CA LYS A 84 0.94 -4.26 -9.45
C LYS A 84 -0.44 -3.65 -9.61
N GLY A 85 -0.49 -2.34 -9.77
CA GLY A 85 -1.77 -1.65 -9.80
C GLY A 85 -1.67 -0.17 -10.07
N THR A 86 -2.73 0.51 -9.66
CA THR A 86 -2.83 1.97 -9.68
C THR A 86 -3.12 2.48 -8.28
N TYR A 87 -2.77 3.73 -8.01
CA TYR A 87 -3.07 4.38 -6.75
C TYR A 87 -3.61 5.79 -6.95
N VAL A 88 -4.32 6.28 -5.94
CA VAL A 88 -4.71 7.68 -5.79
C VAL A 88 -4.38 8.13 -4.37
N VAL A 89 -3.92 9.38 -4.25
CA VAL A 89 -3.67 10.04 -2.96
C VAL A 89 -4.89 10.89 -2.64
N LEU A 90 -5.42 10.74 -1.42
CA LEU A 90 -6.65 11.39 -0.96
C LEU A 90 -6.30 12.34 0.20
N GLY A 91 -5.68 13.47 -0.13
CA GLY A 91 -5.21 14.51 0.80
C GLY A 91 -3.70 14.75 0.71
N ASP A 92 -3.14 15.51 1.67
CA ASP A 92 -1.70 15.78 1.77
C ASP A 92 -1.00 14.74 2.67
N PRO A 93 -0.05 13.95 2.13
CA PRO A 93 0.73 13.00 2.91
C PRO A 93 1.57 13.61 4.04
N GLU A 94 1.98 14.88 3.99
CA GLU A 94 2.78 15.50 5.06
C GLU A 94 1.93 15.77 6.32
N ASP A 95 0.67 16.18 6.13
CA ASP A 95 -0.33 16.28 7.19
C ASP A 95 -0.84 14.91 7.62
N GLY A 96 -0.90 13.98 6.66
CA GLY A 96 -1.42 12.63 6.78
C GLY A 96 -2.72 12.49 6.00
N CYS A 97 -2.81 11.43 5.20
CA CYS A 97 -3.89 11.25 4.24
C CYS A 97 -4.20 9.77 4.00
N TYR A 98 -5.20 9.48 3.17
CA TYR A 98 -5.39 8.12 2.68
C TYR A 98 -4.73 7.92 1.32
N ILE A 99 -4.16 6.74 1.09
CA ILE A 99 -3.86 6.24 -0.25
C ILE A 99 -4.82 5.08 -0.52
N ARG A 100 -5.45 5.12 -1.70
CA ARG A 100 -6.24 4.00 -2.20
C ARG A 100 -5.50 3.37 -3.37
N MET A 101 -5.19 2.09 -3.25
CA MET A 101 -4.55 1.28 -4.28
C MET A 101 -5.53 0.26 -4.83
N ARG A 102 -5.42 -0.02 -6.12
CA ARG A 102 -6.10 -1.13 -6.79
C ARG A 102 -5.05 -2.07 -7.33
N LEU A 103 -4.85 -3.21 -6.66
CA LEU A 103 -3.74 -4.14 -6.88
C LEU A 103 -4.21 -5.44 -7.52
N MET A 104 -3.38 -6.00 -8.39
CA MET A 104 -3.46 -7.38 -8.89
C MET A 104 -2.24 -8.14 -8.39
N PHE A 105 -2.45 -9.31 -7.80
CA PHE A 105 -1.38 -10.18 -7.30
C PHE A 105 -0.92 -11.15 -8.38
N ASP A 106 0.38 -11.45 -8.40
CA ASP A 106 0.96 -12.36 -9.40
C ASP A 106 0.42 -13.80 -9.29
N ASP A 107 -0.05 -14.21 -8.11
CA ASP A 107 -0.63 -15.53 -7.85
C ASP A 107 -2.14 -15.62 -8.13
N GLU A 108 -2.82 -14.48 -8.29
CA GLU A 108 -4.24 -14.38 -8.63
C GLU A 108 -4.48 -13.45 -9.84
N PRO A 109 -3.96 -13.79 -11.03
CA PRO A 109 -4.04 -12.92 -12.20
C PRO A 109 -5.50 -12.68 -12.63
N GLY A 110 -5.82 -11.42 -12.90
CA GLY A 110 -7.16 -10.99 -13.34
C GLY A 110 -8.13 -10.67 -12.20
N VAL A 111 -7.75 -10.92 -10.95
CA VAL A 111 -8.47 -10.46 -9.76
C VAL A 111 -7.82 -9.16 -9.28
N TYR A 112 -8.64 -8.17 -8.94
CA TYR A 112 -8.18 -6.90 -8.42
C TYR A 112 -8.74 -6.68 -7.03
N GLU A 113 -7.88 -6.29 -6.10
CA GLU A 113 -8.24 -5.89 -4.75
C GLU A 113 -8.08 -4.38 -4.59
N THR A 114 -8.96 -3.78 -3.80
CA THR A 114 -8.84 -2.37 -3.42
C THR A 114 -8.39 -2.31 -1.97
N VAL A 115 -7.25 -1.66 -1.76
CA VAL A 115 -6.62 -1.49 -0.45
C VAL A 115 -6.60 0.00 -0.16
N GLN A 116 -7.06 0.39 1.01
CA GLN A 116 -6.98 1.78 1.46
C GLN A 116 -6.18 1.82 2.75
N MET A 117 -5.20 2.72 2.83
CA MET A 117 -4.35 2.86 4.01
C MET A 117 -4.19 4.32 4.37
N TYR A 118 -4.17 4.63 5.66
CA TYR A 118 -3.75 5.94 6.12
C TYR A 118 -2.23 6.00 6.06
N VAL A 119 -1.69 7.11 5.57
CA VAL A 119 -0.26 7.31 5.41
C VAL A 119 0.16 8.69 5.92
N LYS A 120 1.39 8.79 6.41
CA LYS A 120 2.04 10.05 6.73
C LYS A 120 3.49 10.04 6.27
N ARG A 121 3.86 11.01 5.43
CA ARG A 121 5.23 11.21 4.97
C ARG A 121 5.97 12.13 5.95
N GLN A 122 7.20 11.73 6.30
CA GLN A 122 8.10 12.54 7.13
C GLN A 122 9.50 12.46 6.54
N GLY A 123 9.80 13.34 5.58
CA GLY A 123 11.07 13.33 4.85
C GLY A 123 11.31 12.00 4.12
N ASN A 124 12.33 11.26 4.55
CA ASN A 124 12.67 9.96 3.98
C ASN A 124 11.87 8.79 4.58
N LYS A 125 10.85 9.05 5.39
CA LYS A 125 9.97 8.03 5.96
C LYS A 125 8.57 8.11 5.38
N LEU A 126 7.98 6.95 5.12
CA LEU A 126 6.57 6.78 4.82
C LEU A 126 5.98 5.88 5.89
N ILE A 127 5.14 6.46 6.74
CA ILE A 127 4.48 5.75 7.83
C ILE A 127 3.12 5.31 7.30
N MET A 128 2.83 4.02 7.34
CA MET A 128 1.60 3.42 6.83
C MET A 128 0.90 2.70 7.97
N TYR A 129 -0.42 2.87 8.05
CA TYR A 129 -1.26 2.31 9.09
C TYR A 129 -2.23 1.33 8.45
N ASN A 130 -2.26 0.10 8.96
CA ASN A 130 -3.27 -0.88 8.56
C ASN A 130 -4.58 -0.65 9.34
N ASP A 131 -5.64 -1.34 8.93
CA ASP A 131 -6.96 -1.23 9.57
C ASP A 131 -7.00 -1.86 10.98
N TYR A 132 -5.95 -2.59 11.38
CA TYR A 132 -5.78 -3.17 12.72
C TYR A 132 -5.05 -2.23 13.70
N GLY A 133 -4.56 -1.08 13.22
CA GLY A 133 -3.82 -0.11 14.02
C GLY A 133 -2.30 -0.37 14.08
N ASP A 134 -1.81 -1.40 13.39
CA ASP A 134 -0.38 -1.61 13.23
C ASP A 134 0.21 -0.53 12.32
N THR A 135 1.47 -0.21 12.59
CA THR A 135 2.19 0.84 11.89
C THR A 135 3.47 0.27 11.30
N LEU A 136 3.63 0.40 9.99
CA LEU A 136 4.89 0.13 9.29
C LEU A 136 5.53 1.45 8.88
N THR A 137 6.81 1.63 9.24
CA THR A 137 7.59 2.80 8.85
C THR A 137 8.57 2.41 7.76
N PHE A 138 8.22 2.71 6.52
CA PHE A 138 9.09 2.50 5.39
C PHE A 138 10.11 3.63 5.28
N THR A 139 11.29 3.31 4.77
CA THR A 139 12.35 4.28 4.45
C THR A 139 12.53 4.36 2.94
N ARG A 140 12.73 5.56 2.43
CA ARG A 140 13.01 5.78 1.00
C ARG A 140 14.31 5.09 0.61
N LYS A 141 14.29 4.37 -0.51
CA LYS A 141 15.43 3.66 -1.09
C LYS A 141 16.33 4.56 -1.94
#